data_AF-A0A1A8RD79-F1
#
_entry.id   AF-A0A1A8RD79-F1
#
_cell.length_a   1.000
_cell.length_b   1.000
_cell.length_c   1.000
_cell.angle_alpha   90.00
_cell.angle_beta   90.00
_cell.angle_gamma   90.00
#
_symmetry.space_group_name_H-M   'P 1'
#
loop_
_entity.id
_entity.type
_entity.pdbx_description
1 polymer ?
#
loop_
_entity_poly.entity_id
_entity_poly.type
_entity_poly.pdbx_seq_one_letter_code
_entity_poly.pdbx_strand_id
1 'polypeptide(L)'
;YNKLPIINQSTFQWGPENKLKTLYLLRNPFQCTCDSLDFIIWIGNNRKIIPRLTTAVTCGTPEKAKGKPLVLFDIEQCVNDNQAFKMYVLTSFLVIAFMFV
;
A
#
# COMPACT_ATOMS: atom_id res chain seq x y z
N TYR A 1 -19.72 -8.59 -10.34
CA TYR A 1 -18.37 -8.81 -9.78
C TYR A 1 -17.42 -7.98 -10.64
N ASN A 2 -16.67 -7.08 -10.04
CA ASN A 2 -15.70 -6.26 -10.77
C ASN A 2 -14.34 -6.96 -10.80
N LYS A 3 -13.52 -6.67 -11.80
CA LYS A 3 -12.19 -7.26 -11.95
C LYS A 3 -11.09 -6.27 -11.60
N LEU A 4 -11.29 -5.46 -10.55
CA LEU A 4 -10.33 -4.42 -10.15
C LEU A 4 -9.09 -5.07 -9.51
N PRO A 5 -7.91 -4.99 -10.15
CA PRO A 5 -6.70 -5.60 -9.64
C PRO A 5 -5.95 -4.67 -8.67
N ILE A 6 -5.91 -3.37 -8.96
CA ILE A 6 -5.19 -2.35 -8.21
C ILE A 6 -6.09 -1.12 -8.09
N ILE A 7 -6.01 -0.40 -6.98
CA ILE A 7 -6.60 0.93 -6.83
C ILE A 7 -5.46 1.90 -6.52
N ASN A 8 -5.35 2.96 -7.33
CA ASN A 8 -4.26 3.92 -7.21
C ASN A 8 -4.55 4.93 -6.09
N GLN A 9 -3.50 5.44 -5.43
CA GLN A 9 -3.59 6.48 -4.41
C GLN A 9 -4.39 7.72 -4.86
N SER A 10 -4.33 8.07 -6.14
CA SER A 10 -5.01 9.25 -6.69
C SER A 10 -6.53 9.09 -6.77
N THR A 11 -7.03 7.86 -6.61
CA THR A 11 -8.46 7.56 -6.70
C THR A 11 -9.22 8.03 -5.46
N PHE A 12 -8.58 8.00 -4.29
CA PHE A 12 -9.20 8.38 -3.03
C PHE A 12 -8.54 9.62 -2.44
N GLN A 13 -9.36 10.56 -1.98
CA GLN A 13 -8.88 11.69 -1.21
C GLN A 13 -8.35 11.20 0.14
N TRP A 14 -7.23 11.79 0.57
CA TRP A 14 -6.61 11.55 1.87
C TRP A 14 -7.08 12.59 2.88
N GLY A 15 -7.22 12.19 4.14
CA GLY A 15 -7.53 13.11 5.23
C GLY A 15 -9.02 13.44 5.39
N PRO A 16 -9.36 14.50 6.16
CA PRO A 16 -10.72 14.79 6.62
C PRO A 16 -11.67 15.23 5.51
N GLU A 17 -11.16 15.55 4.31
CA GLU A 17 -11.98 15.94 3.16
C GLU A 17 -12.67 14.75 2.50
N ASN A 18 -12.22 13.52 2.78
CA ASN A 18 -12.87 12.33 2.28
C ASN A 18 -14.26 12.13 2.91
N LYS A 19 -15.31 12.40 2.12
CA LYS A 19 -16.72 12.24 2.55
C LYS A 19 -17.29 10.84 2.33
N LEU A 20 -16.47 9.86 1.91
CA LEU A 20 -16.92 8.48 1.71
C LEU A 20 -17.37 7.87 3.04
N LYS A 21 -18.65 7.47 3.09
CA LYS A 21 -19.24 6.81 4.27
C LYS A 21 -19.08 5.28 4.23
N THR A 22 -19.21 4.68 3.05
CA THR A 22 -19.13 3.23 2.88
C THR A 22 -18.56 2.89 1.52
N LEU A 23 -17.60 1.96 1.47
CA LEU A 23 -16.93 1.53 0.26
C LEU A 23 -16.98 0.00 0.12
N TYR A 24 -17.71 -0.49 -0.89
CA TYR A 24 -17.85 -1.92 -1.16
C TYR A 24 -16.80 -2.41 -2.14
N LEU A 25 -15.86 -3.22 -1.65
CA LEU A 25 -14.75 -3.78 -2.45
C LEU A 25 -14.80 -5.31 -2.55
N LEU A 26 -15.83 -5.92 -1.99
CA LEU A 26 -15.94 -7.35 -1.87
C LEU A 26 -15.86 -8.01 -3.24
N ARG A 27 -15.18 -9.16 -3.29
CA ARG A 27 -15.07 -9.96 -4.50
C ARG A 27 -14.47 -9.11 -5.65
N ASN A 28 -13.26 -8.62 -5.47
CA ASN A 28 -12.39 -8.12 -6.53
C ASN A 28 -11.06 -8.89 -6.48
N PRO A 29 -10.39 -9.14 -7.62
CA PRO A 29 -9.18 -9.92 -7.69
C PRO A 29 -7.95 -9.04 -7.42
N PHE A 30 -7.82 -8.54 -6.18
CA PHE A 30 -6.74 -7.61 -5.83
C PHE A 30 -5.35 -8.22 -5.99
N GLN A 31 -4.40 -7.44 -6.50
CA GLN A 31 -3.01 -7.85 -6.64
C GLN A 31 -2.23 -7.42 -5.40
N CYS A 32 -1.89 -8.39 -4.56
CA CYS A 32 -1.08 -8.18 -3.37
C CYS A 32 0.40 -8.13 -3.75
N THR A 33 0.78 -6.96 -4.25
CA THR A 33 2.12 -6.57 -4.68
C THR A 33 2.43 -5.18 -4.11
N CYS A 34 3.65 -4.71 -4.30
CA CYS A 34 4.05 -3.38 -3.82
C CYS A 34 3.32 -2.22 -4.51
N ASP A 35 2.70 -2.45 -5.68
CA ASP A 35 1.85 -1.45 -6.33
C ASP A 35 0.56 -1.16 -5.54
N SER A 36 0.17 -2.06 -4.63
CA SER A 36 -0.98 -1.90 -3.74
C SER A 36 -0.62 -1.25 -2.39
N LEU A 37 0.65 -0.88 -2.18
CA LEU A 37 1.16 -0.32 -0.92
C LEU A 37 0.32 0.87 -0.44
N ASP A 38 0.19 1.89 -1.28
CA ASP A 38 -0.52 3.13 -0.93
C ASP A 38 -1.98 2.86 -0.56
N PHE A 39 -2.62 1.94 -1.30
CA PHE A 39 -4.00 1.55 -1.05
C PHE A 39 -4.16 0.82 0.27
N ILE A 40 -3.24 -0.09 0.61
CA ILE A 40 -3.23 -0.79 1.90
C ILE A 40 -3.04 0.19 3.06
N ILE A 41 -2.14 1.18 2.90
CA ILE A 41 -1.94 2.25 3.90
C ILE A 41 -3.22 3.08 4.05
N TRP A 42 -3.85 3.46 2.93
CA TRP A 42 -5.11 4.21 2.93
C TRP A 42 -6.23 3.45 3.65
N ILE A 43 -6.36 2.15 3.38
CA ILE A 43 -7.30 1.27 4.09
C ILE A 43 -7.00 1.27 5.59
N GLY A 44 -5.72 1.19 5.97
CA GLY A 44 -5.27 1.21 7.36
C GLY A 44 -5.85 2.40 8.14
N ASN A 45 -5.87 3.57 7.51
CA ASN A 45 -6.42 4.80 8.08
C ASN A 45 -7.96 4.88 8.00
N ASN A 46 -8.59 4.13 7.09
CA ASN A 46 -10.02 4.22 6.76
C ASN A 46 -10.80 2.90 7.01
N ARG A 47 -10.34 2.04 7.93
CA ARG A 47 -10.92 0.69 8.12
C ARG A 47 -12.44 0.67 8.38
N LYS A 48 -12.99 1.70 9.02
CA LYS A 48 -14.41 1.78 9.43
C LYS A 48 -15.37 1.90 8.24
N ILE A 49 -14.92 2.40 7.08
CA ILE A 49 -15.79 2.61 5.92
C ILE A 49 -15.88 1.37 5.00
N ILE A 50 -15.03 0.36 5.21
CA ILE A 50 -15.02 -0.85 4.36
C ILE A 50 -15.66 -2.01 5.13
N PRO A 51 -16.88 -2.43 4.77
CA PRO A 51 -17.52 -3.57 5.41
C PRO A 51 -16.76 -4.86 5.08
N ARG A 52 -16.60 -5.72 6.09
CA ARG A 52 -15.99 -7.07 5.96
C ARG A 52 -14.57 -7.06 5.38
N LEU A 53 -13.80 -6.00 5.65
CA LEU A 53 -12.44 -5.81 5.15
C LEU A 53 -11.52 -7.03 5.35
N THR A 54 -11.54 -7.66 6.53
CA THR A 54 -10.67 -8.80 6.84
C THR A 54 -11.14 -10.13 6.27
N THR A 55 -12.40 -10.25 5.82
CA THR A 55 -12.99 -11.53 5.41
C THR A 55 -13.39 -11.60 3.94
N ALA A 56 -13.71 -10.47 3.31
CA ALA A 56 -14.24 -10.43 1.95
C ALA A 56 -13.39 -9.62 0.96
N VAL A 57 -12.34 -8.95 1.45
CA VAL A 57 -11.36 -8.22 0.63
C VAL A 57 -10.05 -9.00 0.70
N THR A 58 -9.85 -9.88 -0.28
CA THR A 58 -8.73 -10.83 -0.32
C THR A 58 -7.89 -10.65 -1.58
N CYS A 59 -6.66 -11.14 -1.53
CA CYS A 59 -5.76 -11.17 -2.68
C CYS A 59 -6.27 -12.17 -3.73
N GLY A 60 -6.36 -11.74 -4.99
CA GLY A 60 -6.52 -12.59 -6.17
C GLY A 60 -5.19 -13.08 -6.73
N THR A 61 -4.12 -12.28 -6.62
CA THR A 61 -2.75 -12.61 -7.04
C THR A 61 -1.73 -11.95 -6.10
N PRO A 62 -0.44 -12.36 -6.11
CA PRO A 62 0.11 -13.58 -6.73
C PRO A 62 -0.41 -14.86 -6.06
N GLU A 63 -0.23 -16.02 -6.68
CA GLU A 63 -0.78 -17.30 -6.19
C GLU A 63 -0.39 -17.60 -4.72
N LYS A 64 0.82 -17.22 -4.30
CA LYS A 64 1.31 -17.36 -2.92
C LYS A 64 0.49 -16.59 -1.88
N ALA A 65 -0.13 -15.48 -2.29
CA ALA A 65 -0.93 -14.62 -1.43
C ALA A 65 -2.44 -14.83 -1.63
N LYS A 66 -2.85 -15.58 -2.66
CA LYS A 66 -4.24 -15.76 -3.05
C LYS A 66 -5.11 -16.25 -1.90
N GLY A 67 -6.28 -15.63 -1.76
CA GLY A 67 -7.24 -15.92 -0.69
C GLY A 67 -6.88 -15.31 0.68
N LYS A 68 -5.66 -14.80 0.88
CA LYS A 68 -5.31 -14.09 2.12
C LYS A 68 -5.97 -12.71 2.14
N PRO A 69 -6.34 -12.19 3.33
CA PRO A 69 -6.85 -10.82 3.46
C PRO A 69 -5.85 -9.80 2.92
N LEU A 70 -6.31 -8.84 2.10
CA LEU A 70 -5.47 -7.78 1.51
C LEU A 70 -4.69 -7.01 2.59
N VAL A 71 -5.34 -6.74 3.72
CA VAL A 71 -4.76 -5.98 4.85
C VAL A 71 -3.66 -6.70 5.62
N LEU A 72 -3.46 -8.00 5.38
CA LEU A 72 -2.38 -8.80 5.98
C LEU A 72 -1.19 -8.94 5.03
N PHE A 73 -1.20 -8.26 3.89
CA PHE A 73 -0.06 -8.23 3.00
C PHE A 73 1.11 -7.52 3.68
N ASP A 74 2.28 -8.16 3.62
CA ASP A 74 3.52 -7.66 4.23
C ASP A 74 4.11 -6.54 3.38
N ILE A 75 3.79 -5.30 3.76
CA ILE A 75 4.25 -4.09 3.07
C ILE A 75 5.72 -3.75 3.38
N GLU A 76 6.33 -4.34 4.41
CA GLU A 76 7.74 -4.10 4.73
C GLU A 76 8.66 -4.67 3.64
N GLN A 77 8.20 -5.67 2.89
CA GLN A 77 8.93 -6.19 1.72
C GLN A 77 9.06 -5.16 0.59
N CYS A 78 8.25 -4.11 0.60
CA CYS A 78 8.24 -3.07 -0.43
C CYS A 78 9.18 -1.91 -0.11
N VAL A 79 9.48 -1.70 1.17
CA VAL A 79 10.33 -0.61 1.63
C VAL A 79 11.53 -1.20 2.36
N ASN A 80 12.70 -1.13 1.74
CA ASN A 80 13.93 -1.56 2.39
C ASN A 80 14.57 -0.37 3.13
N ASP A 81 14.08 -0.09 4.33
CA ASP A 81 14.54 1.04 5.16
C ASP A 81 16.06 1.01 5.40
N ASN A 82 16.62 -0.17 5.60
CA ASN A 82 18.06 -0.33 5.82
C ASN A 82 18.88 0.03 4.56
N GLN A 83 18.41 -0.36 3.38
CA GLN A 83 19.06 0.00 2.11
C GLN A 83 18.91 1.49 1.82
N ALA A 84 17.72 2.06 2.03
CA ALA A 84 17.46 3.47 1.87
C ALA A 84 18.37 4.32 2.79
N PHE A 85 18.50 3.93 4.06
CA PHE A 85 19.36 4.61 5.02
C PHE A 85 20.84 4.58 4.61
N LYS A 86 21.36 3.43 4.17
CA LYS A 86 22.75 3.32 3.68
C LYS A 86 23.01 4.21 2.48
N MET A 87 22.10 4.21 1.51
CA MET A 87 22.20 5.09 0.33
C MET A 87 22.17 6.56 0.73
N TYR A 88 21.29 6.94 1.66
CA TYR A 88 21.24 8.29 2.21
C TYR A 88 22.58 8.71 2.82
N VAL A 89 23.12 7.93 3.76
CA VAL A 89 24.43 8.22 4.41
C VAL A 89 25.55 8.36 3.39
N LEU A 90 25.63 7.46 2.40
CA LEU A 90 26.64 7.52 1.34
C LEU A 90 26.51 8.79 0.51
N THR A 91 25.30 9.14 0.07
CA THR A 91 25.06 10.35 -0.73
C THR A 91 25.33 11.63 0.07
N SER A 92 24.92 11.71 1.33
CA SER A 92 25.24 12.84 2.21
C SER A 92 26.74 13.01 2.39
N PHE A 93 27.49 11.92 2.58
CA PHE A 93 28.95 11.97 2.69
C PHE A 93 29.59 12.52 1.40
N LEU A 94 29.15 12.06 0.23
CA LEU A 94 29.63 12.56 -1.06
C LEU A 94 29.32 14.05 -1.23
N VAL A 95 28.10 14.49 -0.95
CA VAL A 95 27.70 15.90 -1.03
C VAL A 95 28.56 16.77 -0.12
N ILE A 96 28.79 16.34 1.13
CA ILE A 96 29.64 17.05 2.07
C ILE A 96 31.08 17.12 1.54
N ALA A 97 31.64 16.01 1.05
CA ALA A 97 32.99 15.99 0.50
C ALA A 97 33.13 16.97 -0.68
N PHE A 98 32.16 17.04 -1.59
CA PHE A 98 32.16 18.00 -2.70
C PHE A 98 31.94 19.46 -2.27
N MET A 99 31.34 19.73 -1.12
CA MET A 99 31.19 21.11 -0.60
C MET A 99 32.49 21.66 0.00
N PHE A 100 33.39 20.79 0.43
CA PHE A 100 34.68 21.14 1.04
C PHE A 100 35.88 21.03 0.08
N VAL A 101 35.63 20.69 -1.19
CA VAL A 101 36.59 20.72 -2.32
C VAL A 101 36.35 21.99 -3.13
#